data_AF-X0R1G6-F1
#
_entry.id   AF-X0R1G6-F1
#
_cell.length_a   1.000
_cell.length_b   1.000
_cell.length_c   1.000
_cell.angle_alpha   90.00
_cell.angle_beta   90.00
_cell.angle_gamma   90.00
#
_symmetry.space_group_name_H-M   'P 1'
#
loop_
_entity.id
_entity.type
_entity.pdbx_description
1 polymer ?
#
loop_
_entity_poly.entity_id
_entity_poly.type
_entity_poly.pdbx_seq_one_letter_code
_entity_poly.pdbx_strand_id
1 'polypeptide(L)'
;MKKSVLSAIGAYYPKIADIVSQYEDSLPIERRVTALQELGRKVGGGIYQRDYSLGSPLKMPTTITRELVPALKGLSKVKAKNNVIYLIKCPFCKSSDHTHSGCHFIVGYIEGFLASNPAIDVVQVEETNCGAGSTNICEFTIG
;
A
#
# COMPACT_ATOMS: atom_id res chain seq x y z
N MET A 1 5.47 -9.73 18.00
CA MET A 1 5.75 -9.79 16.55
C MET A 1 5.26 -8.56 15.79
N LYS A 2 3.95 -8.24 15.75
CA LYS A 2 3.46 -7.09 14.94
C LYS A 2 4.05 -5.72 15.32
N LYS A 3 4.24 -5.44 16.61
CA LYS A 3 4.88 -4.19 17.09
C LYS A 3 6.35 -4.07 16.62
N SER A 4 7.09 -5.18 16.58
CA SER A 4 8.50 -5.14 16.13
C SER A 4 8.62 -4.95 14.62
N VAL A 5 7.70 -5.52 13.83
CA VAL A 5 7.64 -5.28 12.37
C VAL A 5 7.34 -3.82 12.05
N LEU A 6 6.37 -3.20 12.72
CA LEU A 6 6.06 -1.77 12.52
C LEU A 6 7.24 -0.86 12.90
N SER A 7 7.96 -1.18 13.98
CA SER A 7 9.17 -0.44 14.36
C SER A 7 10.26 -0.57 13.30
N ALA A 8 10.48 -1.77 12.76
CA ALA A 8 11.45 -1.99 11.69
C ALA A 8 11.05 -1.22 10.42
N ILE A 9 9.78 -1.26 10.03
CA ILE A 9 9.27 -0.46 8.90
C ILE A 9 9.55 1.02 9.12
N GLY A 10 9.28 1.55 10.31
CA GLY A 10 9.56 2.95 10.63
C GLY A 10 11.03 3.34 10.47
N ALA A 11 11.95 2.45 10.86
CA ALA A 11 13.40 2.68 10.77
C ALA A 11 13.94 2.60 9.33
N TYR A 12 13.36 1.75 8.48
CA TYR A 12 13.89 1.46 7.15
C TYR A 12 13.05 2.04 6.01
N TYR A 13 11.95 2.75 6.29
CA TYR A 13 11.10 3.33 5.27
C TYR A 13 11.89 4.28 4.34
N PRO A 14 11.73 4.18 3.00
CA PRO A 14 10.79 3.34 2.25
C PRO A 14 11.34 1.96 1.82
N LYS A 15 12.58 1.58 2.19
CA LYS A 15 13.23 0.33 1.81
C LYS A 15 12.75 -0.84 2.67
N ILE A 16 11.47 -1.18 2.56
CA ILE A 16 10.78 -2.12 3.48
C ILE A 16 10.30 -3.41 2.83
N ALA A 17 10.56 -3.61 1.53
CA ALA A 17 10.08 -4.79 0.79
C ALA A 17 10.49 -6.11 1.46
N ASP A 18 11.76 -6.25 1.83
CA ASP A 18 12.27 -7.46 2.49
C ASP A 18 11.65 -7.68 3.88
N ILE A 19 11.39 -6.59 4.63
CA ILE A 19 10.75 -6.66 5.95
C ILE A 19 9.30 -7.16 5.82
N VAL A 20 8.56 -6.64 4.83
CA VAL A 20 7.18 -7.07 4.54
C VAL A 20 7.17 -8.52 4.06
N SER A 21 8.11 -8.91 3.18
CA SER A 21 8.26 -10.28 2.69
C SER A 21 8.53 -11.26 3.84
N GLN A 22 9.48 -10.95 4.72
CA GLN A 22 9.79 -11.80 5.88
C GLN A 22 8.60 -11.91 6.86
N TYR A 23 7.86 -10.82 7.05
CA TYR A 23 6.65 -10.85 7.85
C TYR A 23 5.60 -11.78 7.24
N GLU A 24 5.36 -11.70 5.94
CA GLU A 24 4.47 -12.63 5.23
C GLU A 24 4.90 -14.09 5.40
N ASP A 25 6.19 -14.39 5.19
CA ASP A 25 6.71 -15.74 5.24
C ASP A 25 6.61 -16.35 6.66
N SER A 26 6.63 -15.51 7.70
CA SER A 26 6.43 -15.92 9.10
C SER A 26 4.98 -16.29 9.45
N LEU A 27 4.02 -16.02 8.57
CA LEU A 27 2.60 -16.22 8.84
C LEU A 27 2.06 -17.49 8.18
N PRO A 28 1.09 -18.17 8.83
CA PRO A 28 0.26 -19.18 8.18
C PRO A 28 -0.44 -18.61 6.94
N ILE A 29 -0.57 -19.43 5.88
CA ILE A 29 -1.08 -19.01 4.56
C ILE A 29 -2.45 -18.32 4.70
N GLU A 30 -3.35 -18.91 5.49
CA GLU A 30 -4.71 -18.42 5.73
C GLU A 30 -4.78 -17.05 6.42
N ARG A 31 -3.67 -16.59 7.04
CA ARG A 31 -3.60 -15.28 7.71
C ARG A 31 -2.89 -14.21 6.89
N ARG A 32 -2.16 -14.57 5.83
CA ARG A 32 -1.29 -13.65 5.08
C ARG A 32 -2.06 -12.48 4.52
N VAL A 33 -3.18 -12.73 3.85
CA VAL A 33 -4.04 -11.70 3.23
C VAL A 33 -4.43 -10.61 4.22
N THR A 34 -5.17 -10.99 5.27
CA THR A 34 -5.67 -10.06 6.27
C THR A 34 -4.54 -9.37 7.03
N ALA A 35 -3.46 -10.10 7.35
CA ALA A 35 -2.34 -9.55 8.09
C ALA A 35 -1.53 -8.53 7.28
N LEU A 36 -1.33 -8.76 5.98
CA LEU A 36 -0.64 -7.85 5.08
C LEU A 36 -1.46 -6.59 4.82
N GLN A 37 -2.77 -6.73 4.60
CA GLN A 37 -3.66 -5.57 4.44
C GLN A 37 -3.69 -4.72 5.72
N GLU A 38 -3.80 -5.34 6.90
CA GLU A 38 -3.78 -4.58 8.16
C GLU A 38 -2.41 -3.94 8.45
N LEU A 39 -1.31 -4.59 8.05
CA LEU A 39 0.02 -4.01 8.13
C LEU A 39 0.13 -2.79 7.21
N GLY A 40 -0.28 -2.92 5.95
CA GLY A 40 -0.36 -1.84 4.98
C GLY A 40 -1.14 -0.66 5.52
N ARG A 41 -2.34 -0.91 6.07
CA ARG A 41 -3.22 0.15 6.63
C ARG A 41 -2.54 0.96 7.72
N LYS A 42 -1.82 0.30 8.62
CA LYS A 42 -1.07 0.99 9.69
C LYS A 42 0.09 1.80 9.14
N VAL A 43 0.81 1.27 8.16
CA VAL A 43 1.93 1.98 7.53
C VAL A 43 1.43 3.18 6.75
N GLY A 44 0.48 3.00 5.83
CA GLY A 44 -0.07 4.09 5.00
C GLY A 44 -0.66 5.21 5.84
N GLY A 45 -1.44 4.88 6.87
CA GLY A 45 -1.97 5.89 7.80
C GLY A 45 -0.87 6.59 8.59
N GLY A 46 0.15 5.86 9.05
CA GLY A 46 1.32 6.45 9.71
C GLY A 46 2.09 7.42 8.81
N ILE A 47 2.26 7.10 7.51
CA ILE A 47 2.90 7.99 6.53
C ILE A 47 2.06 9.24 6.31
N TYR A 48 0.74 9.11 6.13
CA TYR A 48 -0.14 10.27 6.03
C TYR A 48 0.01 11.17 7.26
N GLN A 49 -0.08 10.59 8.47
CA GLN A 49 0.01 11.37 9.70
C GLN A 49 1.35 12.06 9.89
N ARG A 50 2.46 11.41 9.50
CA ARG A 50 3.81 11.97 9.65
C ARG A 50 4.11 13.08 8.64
N ASP A 51 3.73 12.87 7.38
CA ASP A 51 4.26 13.66 6.26
C ASP A 51 3.20 14.59 5.63
N TYR A 52 1.90 14.34 5.84
CA TYR A 52 0.80 14.98 5.10
C TYR A 52 -0.34 15.53 5.98
N SER A 53 -0.32 15.31 7.30
CA SER A 53 -1.36 15.80 8.21
C SER A 53 -1.29 17.32 8.47
N LEU A 54 -0.17 17.95 8.13
CA LEU A 54 0.03 19.38 8.35
C LEU A 54 -0.57 20.18 7.19
N GLY A 55 -1.64 20.92 7.50
CA GLY A 55 -2.29 21.84 6.58
C GLY A 55 -3.78 21.55 6.40
N SER A 56 -4.39 22.18 5.40
CA SER A 56 -5.80 21.95 5.09
C SER A 56 -5.97 20.60 4.37
N PRO A 57 -6.83 19.70 4.88
CA PRO A 57 -7.09 18.41 4.27
C PRO A 57 -7.55 18.53 2.81
N LEU A 58 -6.95 17.74 1.91
CA LEU A 58 -7.28 17.73 0.49
C LEU A 58 -8.42 16.75 0.19
N LYS A 59 -9.23 17.05 -0.84
CA LYS A 59 -10.25 16.15 -1.36
C LYS A 59 -9.65 15.08 -2.28
N MET A 60 -10.36 13.96 -2.41
CA MET A 60 -9.93 12.69 -3.01
C MET A 60 -9.08 12.80 -4.31
N PRO A 61 -9.50 13.50 -5.38
CA PRO A 61 -8.67 13.55 -6.60
C PRO A 61 -7.35 14.29 -6.39
N THR A 62 -7.36 15.29 -5.52
CA THR A 62 -6.19 16.10 -5.18
C THR A 62 -5.26 15.34 -4.23
N THR A 63 -5.80 14.64 -3.23
CA THR A 63 -5.05 13.76 -2.32
C THR A 63 -4.32 12.67 -3.08
N ILE A 64 -4.98 12.02 -4.04
CA ILE A 64 -4.33 10.99 -4.88
C ILE A 64 -3.08 11.55 -5.56
N THR A 65 -3.25 12.67 -6.26
CA THR A 65 -2.20 13.22 -7.14
C THR A 65 -1.07 13.91 -6.39
N ARG A 66 -1.38 14.63 -5.31
CA ARG A 66 -0.41 15.47 -4.58
C ARG A 66 0.20 14.80 -3.37
N GLU A 67 -0.41 13.76 -2.82
CA GLU A 67 0.03 13.15 -1.56
C GLU A 67 0.30 11.65 -1.71
N LEU A 68 -0.71 10.88 -2.13
CA LEU A 68 -0.60 9.43 -2.25
C LEU A 68 0.44 9.00 -3.29
N VAL A 69 0.43 9.61 -4.49
CA VAL A 69 1.39 9.30 -5.56
C VAL A 69 2.84 9.56 -5.11
N PRO A 70 3.19 10.73 -4.54
CA PRO A 70 4.50 10.93 -3.93
C PRO A 70 4.88 9.91 -2.87
N ALA A 71 3.95 9.55 -1.97
CA ALA A 71 4.22 8.57 -0.92
C ALA A 71 4.54 7.17 -1.50
N LEU A 72 3.78 6.73 -2.51
CA LEU A 72 3.98 5.46 -3.20
C LEU A 72 5.26 5.43 -4.07
N LYS A 73 5.74 6.58 -4.56
CA LYS A 73 6.99 6.67 -5.33
C LYS A 73 8.22 6.25 -4.53
N GLY A 74 8.16 6.32 -3.20
CA GLY A 74 9.22 5.77 -2.35
C GLY A 74 9.33 4.25 -2.44
N LEU A 75 8.24 3.56 -2.78
CA LEU A 75 8.15 2.10 -2.78
C LEU A 75 8.33 1.50 -4.18
N SER A 76 7.79 2.16 -5.21
CA SER A 76 7.74 1.63 -6.58
C SER A 76 7.63 2.77 -7.58
N LYS A 77 7.85 2.49 -8.87
CA LYS A 77 7.45 3.45 -9.92
C LYS A 77 5.93 3.51 -9.99
N VAL A 78 5.38 4.72 -9.95
CA VAL A 78 3.92 4.97 -9.86
C VAL A 78 3.43 5.79 -11.04
N LYS A 79 2.25 5.45 -11.56
CA LYS A 79 1.40 6.34 -12.36
C LYS A 79 0.01 6.41 -11.72
N ALA A 80 -0.66 7.54 -11.89
CA ALA A 80 -2.06 7.69 -11.50
C ALA A 80 -2.84 8.29 -12.66
N LYS A 81 -4.06 7.82 -12.85
CA LYS A 81 -5.03 8.38 -13.80
C LYS A 81 -6.40 8.28 -13.16
N ASN A 82 -7.05 9.43 -12.96
CA ASN A 82 -8.31 9.53 -12.22
C ASN A 82 -8.15 8.88 -10.83
N ASN A 83 -9.01 7.91 -10.50
CA ASN A 83 -8.98 7.16 -9.25
C ASN A 83 -8.25 5.82 -9.37
N VAL A 84 -7.42 5.64 -10.41
CA VAL A 84 -6.67 4.41 -10.65
C VAL A 84 -5.18 4.65 -10.44
N ILE A 85 -4.57 3.79 -9.63
CA ILE A 85 -3.13 3.75 -9.36
C ILE A 85 -2.50 2.57 -10.09
N TYR A 86 -1.37 2.82 -10.73
CA TYR A 86 -0.55 1.80 -11.38
C TYR A 86 0.82 1.74 -10.73
N LEU A 87 1.20 0.58 -10.19
CA LEU A 87 2.54 0.32 -9.69
C LEU A 87 3.31 -0.56 -10.68
N ILE A 88 4.41 -0.01 -11.20
CA ILE A 88 5.29 -0.70 -12.16
C ILE A 88 6.44 -1.35 -11.39
N LYS A 89 6.58 -2.68 -11.52
CA LYS A 89 7.51 -3.53 -10.77
C LYS A 89 7.32 -3.38 -9.26
N CYS A 90 6.07 -3.52 -8.80
CA CYS A 90 5.74 -3.49 -7.39
C CYS A 90 6.57 -4.54 -6.63
N PRO A 91 7.38 -4.14 -5.63
CA PRO A 91 8.26 -5.08 -4.92
C PRO A 91 7.51 -6.01 -3.97
N PHE A 92 6.19 -5.82 -3.80
CA PHE A 92 5.34 -6.63 -2.93
C PHE A 92 4.47 -7.65 -3.70
N CYS A 93 4.48 -7.64 -5.05
CA CYS A 93 3.84 -8.68 -5.87
C CYS A 93 4.91 -9.79 -6.02
N LYS A 94 4.83 -10.92 -5.27
CA LYS A 94 5.77 -12.05 -5.46
C LYS A 94 5.36 -12.90 -6.68
N SER A 95 6.25 -13.83 -7.05
CA SER A 95 6.14 -14.71 -8.21
C SER A 95 4.77 -15.42 -8.31
N SER A 96 4.36 -15.68 -9.56
CA SER A 96 3.05 -16.18 -10.01
C SER A 96 2.76 -17.64 -9.68
N ASP A 97 3.24 -18.17 -8.56
CA ASP A 97 2.80 -19.49 -8.11
C ASP A 97 1.31 -19.40 -7.74
N HIS A 98 0.54 -20.42 -8.15
CA HIS A 98 -0.93 -20.47 -8.24
C HIS A 98 -1.72 -20.25 -6.92
N THR A 99 -1.05 -19.80 -5.86
CA THR A 99 -1.60 -19.51 -4.54
C THR A 99 -1.46 -18.03 -4.14
N HIS A 100 -0.87 -17.17 -4.99
CA HIS A 100 -0.68 -15.76 -4.68
C HIS A 100 -1.96 -14.95 -4.87
N SER A 101 -2.35 -14.20 -3.84
CA SER A 101 -3.65 -13.53 -3.73
C SER A 101 -3.64 -12.02 -4.00
N GLY A 102 -2.50 -11.46 -4.45
CA GLY A 102 -2.38 -10.04 -4.80
C GLY A 102 -1.49 -9.18 -3.89
N CYS A 103 -1.35 -7.89 -4.20
CA CYS A 103 -0.58 -6.91 -3.43
C CYS A 103 -1.35 -6.39 -2.20
N HIS A 104 -1.77 -7.27 -1.29
CA HIS A 104 -2.59 -6.88 -0.14
C HIS A 104 -1.98 -5.81 0.76
N PHE A 105 -0.64 -5.79 0.88
CA PHE A 105 0.06 -4.71 1.58
C PHE A 105 -0.21 -3.35 0.95
N ILE A 106 -0.20 -3.25 -0.39
CA ILE A 106 -0.46 -2.00 -1.10
C ILE A 106 -1.93 -1.60 -1.00
N VAL A 107 -2.87 -2.55 -1.12
CA VAL A 107 -4.30 -2.28 -0.89
C VAL A 107 -4.48 -1.63 0.48
N GLY A 108 -3.96 -2.27 1.53
CA GLY A 108 -4.00 -1.75 2.88
C GLY A 108 -3.31 -0.39 3.00
N TYR A 109 -2.13 -0.21 2.39
CA TYR A 109 -1.39 1.06 2.40
C TYR A 109 -2.24 2.21 1.85
N ILE A 110 -2.86 2.03 0.69
CA ILE A 110 -3.70 3.06 0.06
C ILE A 110 -4.92 3.34 0.93
N GLU A 111 -5.61 2.30 1.42
CA GLU A 111 -6.76 2.45 2.32
C GLU A 111 -6.39 3.27 3.57
N GLY A 112 -5.33 2.88 4.26
CA GLY A 112 -4.90 3.53 5.50
C GLY A 112 -4.45 4.96 5.28
N PHE A 113 -3.75 5.23 4.18
CA PHE A 113 -3.30 6.56 3.83
C PHE A 113 -4.50 7.49 3.60
N LEU A 114 -5.45 7.09 2.74
CA LEU A 114 -6.60 7.92 2.40
C LEU A 114 -7.58 8.04 3.56
N ALA A 115 -7.85 6.97 4.31
CA ALA A 115 -8.75 6.99 5.46
C ALA A 115 -8.20 7.82 6.65
N SER A 116 -6.90 8.15 6.64
CA SER A 116 -6.32 9.04 7.65
C SER A 116 -6.52 10.53 7.31
N ASN A 117 -6.97 10.86 6.10
CA ASN A 117 -7.31 12.20 5.69
C ASN A 117 -8.74 12.54 6.12
N PRO A 118 -8.96 13.55 6.99
CA PRO A 118 -10.27 13.87 7.54
C PRO A 118 -11.26 14.47 6.52
N ALA A 119 -10.82 14.81 5.30
CA ALA A 119 -11.71 15.23 4.21
C ALA A 119 -12.16 14.06 3.31
N ILE A 120 -11.86 12.82 3.68
CA ILE A 120 -12.25 11.61 2.94
C ILE A 120 -13.07 10.71 3.88
N ASP A 121 -14.36 10.54 3.58
CA ASP A 121 -15.30 9.82 4.45
C ASP A 121 -15.20 8.29 4.31
N VAL A 122 -15.24 7.79 3.08
CA VAL A 122 -15.19 6.36 2.78
C VAL A 122 -14.11 6.12 1.74
N VAL A 123 -13.33 5.07 1.95
CA VAL A 123 -12.29 4.62 1.02
C VAL A 123 -12.48 3.13 0.80
N GLN A 124 -12.66 2.75 -0.46
CA GLN A 124 -12.55 1.37 -0.90
C GLN A 124 -11.39 1.27 -1.90
N VAL A 125 -10.53 0.29 -1.70
CA VAL A 125 -9.42 0.02 -2.62
C VAL A 125 -9.52 -1.42 -3.06
N GLU A 126 -9.57 -1.61 -4.37
CA GLU A 126 -9.56 -2.93 -4.99
C GLU A 126 -8.33 -3.06 -5.87
N GLU A 127 -7.61 -4.19 -5.75
CA GLU A 127 -6.60 -4.56 -6.74
C GLU A 127 -7.30 -5.22 -7.92
N THR A 128 -7.39 -4.51 -9.04
CA THR A 128 -8.05 -4.99 -10.26
C THR A 128 -7.12 -5.85 -11.12
N ASN A 129 -5.80 -5.76 -10.90
CA ASN A 129 -4.78 -6.58 -11.57
C ASN A 129 -3.48 -6.66 -10.73
N CYS A 130 -2.93 -7.85 -10.43
CA CYS A 130 -1.52 -7.97 -9.98
C CYS A 130 -0.63 -8.27 -11.17
N GLY A 131 0.50 -7.57 -11.27
CA GLY A 131 1.48 -7.76 -12.33
C GLY A 131 2.35 -9.01 -12.20
N ALA A 132 2.08 -9.90 -11.23
CA ALA A 132 2.87 -11.09 -10.94
C ALA A 132 2.97 -11.98 -12.17
N GLY A 133 4.20 -12.37 -12.55
CA GLY A 133 4.47 -13.31 -13.64
C GLY A 133 3.98 -12.90 -15.04
N SER A 134 3.50 -11.67 -15.23
CA SER A 134 2.89 -11.24 -16.49
C SER A 134 3.35 -9.82 -16.89
N THR A 135 2.57 -8.80 -16.54
CA THR A 135 2.72 -7.42 -17.04
C THR A 135 3.73 -6.60 -16.25
N ASN A 136 4.13 -7.05 -15.05
CA ASN A 136 4.85 -6.26 -14.05
C ASN A 136 4.12 -4.96 -13.64
N ILE A 137 2.81 -4.86 -13.88
CA ILE A 137 1.99 -3.70 -13.52
C ILE A 137 0.86 -4.14 -12.61
N CYS A 138 0.83 -3.62 -11.39
CA CYS A 138 -0.30 -3.78 -10.48
C CYS A 138 -1.23 -2.58 -10.61
N GLU A 139 -2.53 -2.83 -10.67
CA GLU A 139 -3.58 -1.82 -10.83
C GLU A 139 -4.49 -1.81 -9.60
N PHE A 140 -4.77 -0.62 -9.09
CA PHE A 140 -5.63 -0.41 -7.93
C PHE A 140 -6.68 0.66 -8.24
N THR A 141 -7.95 0.34 -8.05
CA THR A 141 -9.06 1.28 -8.19
C THR A 141 -9.48 1.79 -6.82
N ILE A 142 -9.70 3.10 -6.72
CA ILE A 142 -10.11 3.80 -5.50
C ILE A 142 -11.56 4.27 -5.64
N GLY A 143 -12.43 3.79 -4.75
CA GLY A 143 -13.85 4.13 -4.64
C GLY A 143 -14.16 4.94 -3.39
#